data_AF-A0A445BXA4-F1
#
_entry.id   AF-A0A445BXA4-F1
#
_cell.length_a   1.000
_cell.length_b   1.000
_cell.length_c   1.000
_cell.angle_alpha   90.00
_cell.angle_beta   90.00
_cell.angle_gamma   90.00
#
_symmetry.space_group_name_H-M   'P 1'
#
loop_
_entity.id
_entity.type
_entity.pdbx_description
1 polymer ?
#
loop_
_entity_poly.entity_id
_entity_poly.type
_entity_poly.pdbx_seq_one_letter_code
_entity_poly.pdbx_strand_id
1 'polypeptide(L)'
;MLLMPLSSSSSSLVTTTRAFLCKCPHSKPKFQSWNRTHANGASTRHFHCFYQLQFSHMREAVKEEEEEEEEGAAISLEEWRAWGTTSPVPSMVSQIVNDLKLLEKHVDARMSFGGNGGKLQGDFRVQEDKKHRATYQALGDSEKKLQFYSARQIACRVLGSRGYLCQKCWLPVEEDCMCSRINSCSLWPGIKFWLYMHPKDFLRQNNTGKLLWQVFGVDAANLCLFGIPEHEEIMWNAFKLTGKSKVWCLYPNKSSVLKSVQHAFGEEMVTNYEVTAAKDSEVDTTLHFILIDGTWSNSAAMFRRLQDQAKSVWGDEDLACISLNPGASAMHKLRPQPSWDRTCTAAAAVGLLLELQLLPQFSSIGLDTQAEAVEHALTVLLEALTTRRVRMGRSITRKVRQTNIR
;
A
#
# COMPACT_ATOMS: atom_id res chain seq x y z
N MET A 1 52.43 -23.46 -36.68
CA MET A 1 53.58 -22.97 -35.90
C MET A 1 53.97 -21.60 -36.43
N LEU A 2 54.46 -20.70 -35.56
CA LEU A 2 54.74 -19.25 -35.76
C LEU A 2 53.49 -18.36 -35.60
N LEU A 3 53.40 -17.55 -34.53
CA LEU A 3 54.09 -16.28 -34.21
C LEU A 3 53.54 -15.08 -35.01
N MET A 4 52.91 -14.16 -34.26
CA MET A 4 52.82 -12.67 -34.34
C MET A 4 53.19 -11.93 -35.65
N PRO A 5 52.62 -10.74 -36.00
CA PRO A 5 52.61 -9.56 -35.12
C PRO A 5 51.52 -8.46 -35.33
N LEU A 6 51.63 -7.44 -34.47
CA LEU A 6 51.06 -6.09 -34.53
C LEU A 6 51.27 -5.37 -35.88
N SER A 7 50.30 -4.54 -36.28
CA SER A 7 50.58 -3.30 -37.02
C SER A 7 49.50 -2.23 -36.83
N SER A 8 49.97 -1.00 -36.79
CA SER A 8 49.30 0.28 -36.56
C SER A 8 49.37 1.15 -37.82
N SER A 9 48.33 1.95 -38.10
CA SER A 9 48.34 3.18 -38.91
C SER A 9 46.89 3.72 -38.99
N SER A 10 46.48 4.94 -38.61
CA SER A 10 46.94 6.34 -38.73
C SER A 10 46.12 7.16 -39.76
N SER A 11 45.54 8.29 -39.28
CA SER A 11 45.00 9.48 -39.98
C SER A 11 43.66 9.32 -40.74
N SER A 12 42.70 10.26 -40.68
CA SER A 12 42.83 11.71 -40.89
C SER A 12 41.64 12.52 -40.33
N LEU A 13 41.93 13.76 -39.95
CA LEU A 13 40.98 14.83 -39.65
C LEU A 13 40.19 15.24 -40.89
N VAL A 14 38.89 15.53 -40.74
CA VAL A 14 38.20 16.56 -41.52
C VAL A 14 37.39 17.44 -40.58
N THR A 15 37.83 18.68 -40.50
CA THR A 15 37.18 19.83 -39.87
C THR A 15 36.27 20.49 -40.90
N THR A 16 35.01 20.76 -40.57
CA THR A 16 34.23 21.80 -41.27
C THR A 16 33.48 22.66 -40.28
N THR A 17 33.86 23.93 -40.26
CA THR A 17 33.30 25.04 -39.48
C THR A 17 32.31 25.83 -40.32
N ARG A 18 31.17 26.23 -39.76
CA ARG A 18 30.39 27.50 -39.96
C ARG A 18 28.92 27.28 -39.58
N ALA A 19 28.10 28.24 -39.16
CA ALA A 19 28.20 29.51 -38.43
C ALA A 19 26.75 30.06 -38.40
N PHE A 20 26.29 30.49 -37.22
CA PHE A 20 25.23 31.48 -36.91
C PHE A 20 23.84 31.43 -37.59
N LEU A 21 22.77 31.44 -36.78
CA LEU A 21 21.89 32.63 -36.66
C LEU A 21 20.89 32.54 -35.49
N CYS A 22 20.85 33.64 -34.75
CA CYS A 22 20.01 33.96 -33.61
C CYS A 22 18.56 34.27 -34.02
N LYS A 23 17.58 34.01 -33.14
CA LYS A 23 16.47 34.94 -32.80
C LYS A 23 15.59 34.39 -31.66
N CYS A 24 15.66 35.04 -30.50
CA CYS A 24 14.53 35.17 -29.58
C CYS A 24 13.55 36.25 -30.09
N PRO A 25 12.30 36.25 -29.61
CA PRO A 25 11.90 37.41 -28.80
C PRO A 25 11.04 37.08 -27.58
N HIS A 26 11.17 37.94 -26.57
CA HIS A 26 10.29 38.09 -25.41
C HIS A 26 8.89 38.61 -25.79
N SER A 27 7.86 38.23 -25.02
CA SER A 27 7.00 39.16 -24.25
C SER A 27 5.72 38.47 -23.70
N LYS A 28 5.46 38.66 -22.40
CA LYS A 28 4.09 38.67 -21.80
C LYS A 28 3.60 40.14 -21.80
N PRO A 29 2.41 40.51 -21.29
CA PRO A 29 1.13 39.82 -21.02
C PRO A 29 -0.07 40.59 -21.66
N LYS A 30 -1.34 40.14 -21.48
CA LYS A 30 -2.47 41.02 -21.11
C LYS A 30 -3.78 40.27 -20.80
N PHE A 31 -4.39 40.72 -19.70
CA PHE A 31 -5.77 40.57 -19.24
C PHE A 31 -6.73 41.35 -20.17
N GLN A 32 -7.97 40.86 -20.35
CA GLN A 32 -9.22 41.61 -20.62
C GLN A 32 -10.35 40.58 -20.80
N SER A 33 -11.28 40.35 -19.87
CA SER A 33 -12.45 41.16 -19.50
C SER A 33 -13.38 41.48 -20.68
N TRP A 34 -14.42 40.66 -20.89
CA TRP A 34 -15.60 41.05 -21.67
C TRP A 34 -16.84 40.95 -20.76
N ASN A 35 -17.55 42.07 -20.66
CA ASN A 35 -18.76 42.30 -19.90
C ASN A 35 -19.86 42.75 -20.88
N ARG A 36 -21.10 42.25 -20.66
CA ARG A 36 -22.42 42.79 -21.08
C ARG A 36 -22.69 42.85 -22.61
N THR A 37 -23.92 42.61 -23.10
CA THR A 37 -25.20 43.25 -22.72
C THR A 37 -26.44 42.39 -23.03
N HIS A 38 -27.52 42.72 -22.29
CA HIS A 38 -28.93 42.32 -22.33
C HIS A 38 -29.64 42.37 -23.71
N ALA A 39 -30.72 41.56 -23.86
CA ALA A 39 -32.08 42.06 -24.14
C ALA A 39 -33.16 40.97 -23.94
N ASN A 40 -34.31 41.41 -23.42
CA ASN A 40 -35.51 40.65 -23.02
C ASN A 40 -36.33 40.08 -24.19
N GLY A 41 -37.17 39.09 -23.89
CA GLY A 41 -38.33 38.72 -24.71
C GLY A 41 -39.14 37.55 -24.15
N ALA A 42 -40.15 37.86 -23.34
CA ALA A 42 -41.14 36.89 -22.86
C ALA A 42 -42.11 36.47 -23.98
N SER A 43 -42.54 35.21 -23.99
CA SER A 43 -43.89 34.86 -24.47
C SER A 43 -44.32 33.48 -23.95
N THR A 44 -45.39 33.52 -23.16
CA THR A 44 -46.18 32.44 -22.59
C THR A 44 -46.93 31.68 -23.69
N ARG A 45 -47.03 30.34 -23.58
CA ARG A 45 -48.21 29.58 -24.05
C ARG A 45 -48.25 28.20 -23.40
N HIS A 46 -49.21 28.06 -22.48
CA HIS A 46 -49.73 26.79 -21.99
C HIS A 46 -50.56 26.13 -23.10
N PHE A 47 -50.40 24.83 -23.28
CA PHE A 47 -51.47 23.95 -23.78
C PHE A 47 -51.50 22.68 -22.94
N HIS A 48 -52.66 22.48 -22.31
CA HIS A 48 -53.03 21.37 -21.46
C HIS A 48 -53.69 20.30 -22.35
N CYS A 49 -53.32 19.03 -22.24
CA CYS A 49 -54.18 17.95 -22.71
C CYS A 49 -54.09 16.74 -21.78
N PHE A 50 -55.26 16.45 -21.21
CA PHE A 50 -55.70 15.38 -20.35
C PHE A 50 -55.18 13.98 -20.70
N TYR A 51 -54.83 13.20 -19.67
CA TYR A 51 -55.43 11.89 -19.42
C TYR A 51 -55.50 11.66 -17.90
N GLN A 52 -56.70 11.38 -17.42
CA GLN A 52 -57.04 10.99 -16.06
C GLN A 52 -57.78 9.66 -16.17
N LEU A 53 -57.51 8.73 -15.25
CA LEU A 53 -58.25 7.52 -14.83
C LEU A 53 -57.20 6.54 -14.25
N GLN A 54 -57.34 5.87 -13.11
CA GLN A 54 -58.33 5.82 -12.04
C GLN A 54 -57.68 4.89 -10.99
N PHE A 55 -57.48 5.29 -9.74
CA PHE A 55 -57.27 4.30 -8.66
C PHE A 55 -57.92 4.80 -7.38
N SER A 56 -58.98 4.09 -7.01
CA SER A 56 -59.79 4.25 -5.81
C SER A 56 -59.12 3.63 -4.59
N HIS A 57 -59.21 4.39 -3.49
CA HIS A 57 -59.05 4.03 -2.08
C HIS A 57 -59.23 2.54 -1.69
N MET A 58 -58.28 2.03 -0.89
CA MET A 58 -58.63 1.32 0.35
C MET A 58 -57.54 1.57 1.41
N ARG A 59 -58.01 1.92 2.62
CA ARG A 59 -57.26 2.32 3.81
C ARG A 59 -56.71 1.11 4.57
N GLU A 60 -55.68 1.42 5.36
CA GLU A 60 -55.31 0.80 6.64
C GLU A 60 -54.59 -0.56 6.63
N ALA A 61 -53.26 -0.49 6.76
CA ALA A 61 -52.58 -1.00 7.95
C ALA A 61 -51.27 -0.20 8.09
N VAL A 62 -51.27 0.79 8.98
CA VAL A 62 -50.04 1.42 9.47
C VAL A 62 -49.32 0.36 10.29
N LYS A 63 -48.36 -0.32 9.67
CA LYS A 63 -47.19 -0.77 10.42
C LYS A 63 -46.31 0.45 10.54
N GLU A 64 -46.19 0.96 11.76
CA GLU A 64 -44.99 1.64 12.18
C GLU A 64 -43.85 0.64 11.97
N GLU A 65 -43.31 0.61 10.76
CA GLU A 65 -41.91 0.31 10.59
C GLU A 65 -41.23 1.51 11.23
N GLU A 66 -40.84 1.35 12.49
CA GLU A 66 -39.70 2.07 13.02
C GLU A 66 -38.64 1.98 11.92
N GLU A 67 -38.43 3.07 11.18
CA GLU A 67 -37.17 3.31 10.53
C GLU A 67 -36.17 3.30 11.68
N GLU A 68 -35.64 2.11 11.98
CA GLU A 68 -34.33 2.00 12.58
C GLU A 68 -33.44 2.79 11.63
N GLU A 69 -33.21 4.07 11.98
CA GLU A 69 -32.03 4.80 11.58
C GLU A 69 -30.88 3.84 11.88
N GLU A 70 -30.43 3.11 10.87
CA GLU A 70 -29.20 2.36 10.93
C GLU A 70 -28.12 3.44 11.06
N GLU A 71 -27.89 3.88 12.30
CA GLU A 71 -26.97 4.90 12.72
C GLU A 71 -25.61 4.36 12.31
N GLY A 72 -25.21 4.67 11.06
CA GLY A 72 -24.10 4.05 10.35
C GLY A 72 -22.81 4.29 11.11
N ALA A 73 -22.54 3.38 12.04
CA ALA A 73 -21.81 3.64 13.26
C ALA A 73 -20.35 4.00 12.99
N ALA A 74 -19.70 4.59 14.00
CA ALA A 74 -18.24 4.66 14.10
C ALA A 74 -17.61 3.31 13.66
N ILE A 75 -16.35 3.35 13.17
CA ILE A 75 -15.66 2.10 12.84
C ILE A 75 -15.55 1.28 14.12
N SER A 76 -16.22 0.12 14.18
CA SER A 76 -16.13 -0.76 15.34
C SER A 76 -14.75 -1.43 15.37
N LEU A 77 -14.35 -1.89 16.55
CA LEU A 77 -13.08 -2.61 16.70
C LEU A 77 -13.08 -3.91 15.88
N GLU A 78 -14.22 -4.59 15.84
CA GLU A 78 -14.43 -5.82 15.06
C GLU A 78 -14.29 -5.55 13.57
N GLU A 79 -14.93 -4.50 13.05
CA GLU A 79 -14.80 -4.09 11.65
C GLU A 79 -13.35 -3.73 11.31
N TRP A 80 -12.69 -2.96 12.17
CA TRP A 80 -11.30 -2.56 11.99
C TRP A 80 -10.36 -3.76 11.92
N ARG A 81 -10.46 -4.66 12.89
CA ARG A 81 -9.62 -5.87 12.97
C ARG A 81 -9.84 -6.81 11.79
N ALA A 82 -11.07 -6.88 11.28
CA ALA A 82 -11.39 -7.70 10.11
C ALA A 82 -10.59 -7.30 8.86
N TRP A 83 -10.14 -6.05 8.75
CA TRP A 83 -9.27 -5.59 7.65
C TRP A 83 -7.81 -6.10 7.70
N GLY A 84 -7.46 -6.91 8.70
CA GLY A 84 -6.15 -7.56 8.82
C GLY A 84 -5.21 -6.92 9.83
N THR A 85 -5.74 -6.28 10.86
CA THR A 85 -4.95 -5.63 11.91
C THR A 85 -5.33 -6.14 13.30
N THR A 86 -4.37 -6.10 14.23
CA THR A 86 -4.54 -6.50 15.64
C THR A 86 -4.68 -5.29 16.57
N SER A 87 -4.52 -4.07 16.04
CA SER A 87 -4.52 -2.82 16.80
C SER A 87 -5.93 -2.37 17.22
N PRO A 88 -6.04 -1.44 18.20
CA PRO A 88 -7.25 -0.66 18.37
C PRO A 88 -7.51 0.23 17.14
N VAL A 89 -8.75 0.72 17.00
CA VAL A 89 -9.08 1.69 15.95
C VAL A 89 -8.29 2.99 16.19
N PRO A 90 -7.45 3.45 15.24
CA PRO A 90 -6.64 4.65 15.46
C PRO A 90 -7.50 5.87 15.71
N SER A 91 -7.17 6.62 16.77
CA SER A 91 -7.96 7.75 17.27
C SER A 91 -8.20 8.81 16.18
N MET A 92 -7.14 9.17 15.46
CA MET A 92 -7.19 10.16 14.38
C MET A 92 -7.97 9.67 13.15
N VAL A 93 -7.97 8.36 12.88
CA VAL A 93 -8.79 7.79 11.80
C VAL A 93 -10.27 7.91 12.16
N SER A 94 -10.65 7.54 13.38
CA SER A 94 -12.01 7.68 13.89
C SER A 94 -12.48 9.14 13.86
N GLN A 95 -11.62 10.08 14.28
CA GLN A 95 -11.92 11.50 14.22
C GLN A 95 -12.20 11.97 12.78
N ILE A 96 -11.34 11.62 11.82
CA ILE A 96 -11.51 12.04 10.43
C ILE A 96 -12.76 11.41 9.81
N VAL A 97 -13.09 10.16 10.14
CA VAL A 97 -14.33 9.52 9.70
C VAL A 97 -15.55 10.30 10.21
N ASN A 98 -15.54 10.69 11.48
CA ASN A 98 -16.62 11.50 12.06
C ASN A 98 -16.69 12.88 11.39
N ASP A 99 -15.55 13.53 11.16
CA ASP A 99 -15.48 14.83 10.46
C ASP A 99 -16.03 14.77 9.03
N LEU A 100 -15.80 13.67 8.31
CA LEU A 100 -16.32 13.44 6.96
C LEU A 100 -17.84 13.26 6.98
N LYS A 101 -18.36 12.47 7.92
CA LYS A 101 -19.81 12.28 8.12
C LYS A 101 -20.51 13.56 8.55
N LEU A 102 -19.89 14.34 9.43
CA LEU A 102 -20.41 15.66 9.80
C LEU A 102 -20.44 16.56 8.57
N LEU A 103 -19.37 16.60 7.77
CA LEU A 103 -19.35 17.39 6.54
C LEU A 103 -20.46 16.97 5.56
N GLU A 104 -20.79 15.67 5.48
CA GLU A 104 -21.86 15.14 4.62
C GLU A 104 -23.20 15.75 5.00
N LYS A 105 -23.50 15.79 6.31
CA LYS A 105 -24.70 16.45 6.87
C LYS A 105 -24.70 17.97 6.63
N HIS A 106 -23.55 18.63 6.69
CA HIS A 106 -23.46 20.09 6.53
C HIS A 106 -23.58 20.55 5.07
N VAL A 107 -23.05 19.77 4.14
CA VAL A 107 -23.05 20.10 2.70
C VAL A 107 -24.33 19.60 2.01
N ASP A 108 -25.11 18.75 2.68
CA ASP A 108 -26.29 18.08 2.14
C ASP A 108 -25.98 17.34 0.82
N ALA A 109 -24.82 16.68 0.80
CA ALA A 109 -24.32 15.98 -0.37
C ALA A 109 -23.68 14.66 0.04
N ARG A 110 -24.29 13.55 -0.39
CA ARG A 110 -23.83 12.20 -0.06
C ARG A 110 -22.39 11.97 -0.54
N MET A 111 -21.57 11.37 0.32
CA MET A 111 -20.24 10.90 -0.03
C MET A 111 -20.33 9.84 -1.13
N SER A 112 -19.59 10.08 -2.21
CA SER A 112 -19.44 9.12 -3.30
C SER A 112 -17.96 8.87 -3.57
N PHE A 113 -17.62 7.60 -3.78
CA PHE A 113 -16.26 7.16 -4.06
C PHE A 113 -16.19 6.57 -5.46
N GLY A 114 -15.13 6.89 -6.20
CA GLY A 114 -15.00 6.46 -7.58
C GLY A 114 -13.66 6.78 -8.23
N GLY A 115 -13.58 6.52 -9.53
CA GLY A 115 -12.40 6.80 -10.35
C GLY A 115 -11.15 5.98 -9.97
N ASN A 116 -10.00 6.39 -10.50
CA ASN A 116 -8.72 5.72 -10.22
C ASN A 116 -8.33 5.88 -8.75
N GLY A 117 -8.42 4.76 -8.01
CA GLY A 117 -8.03 4.66 -6.61
C GLY A 117 -9.14 4.87 -5.59
N GLY A 118 -10.42 4.86 -6.00
CA GLY A 118 -11.56 4.93 -5.09
C GLY A 118 -11.59 6.23 -4.30
N LYS A 119 -11.39 7.36 -4.97
CA LYS A 119 -11.31 8.68 -4.32
C LYS A 119 -12.70 9.28 -4.20
N LEU A 120 -12.88 10.19 -3.24
CA LEU A 120 -14.05 11.07 -3.13
C LEU A 120 -14.34 11.75 -4.48
N GLN A 121 -15.62 11.90 -4.82
CA GLN A 121 -16.12 12.51 -6.05
C GLN A 121 -17.09 13.68 -5.77
N GLY A 122 -17.45 14.38 -6.84
CA GLY A 122 -18.49 15.43 -6.81
C GLY A 122 -18.12 16.67 -5.98
N ASP A 123 -19.14 17.46 -5.66
CA ASP A 123 -18.99 18.71 -4.91
C ASP A 123 -18.54 18.48 -3.47
N PHE A 124 -18.93 17.35 -2.87
CA PHE A 124 -18.45 16.93 -1.55
C PHE A 124 -16.92 16.89 -1.51
N ARG A 125 -16.28 16.28 -2.53
CA ARG A 125 -14.82 16.23 -2.65
C ARG A 125 -14.21 17.63 -2.66
N VAL A 126 -14.81 18.59 -3.36
CA VAL A 126 -14.28 19.95 -3.45
C VAL A 126 -14.27 20.63 -2.08
N GLN A 127 -15.37 20.49 -1.33
CA GLN A 127 -15.48 21.05 0.02
C GLN A 127 -14.52 20.37 1.00
N GLU A 128 -14.45 19.04 0.96
CA GLU A 128 -13.56 18.25 1.79
C GLU A 128 -12.09 18.58 1.48
N ASP A 129 -11.69 18.62 0.20
CA ASP A 129 -10.33 18.96 -0.21
C ASP A 129 -9.96 20.40 0.24
N LYS A 130 -10.92 21.33 0.29
CA LYS A 130 -10.71 22.69 0.84
C LYS A 130 -10.48 22.66 2.35
N LYS A 131 -11.34 21.96 3.12
CA LYS A 131 -11.18 21.78 4.58
C LYS A 131 -9.85 21.11 4.90
N HIS A 132 -9.54 20.01 4.22
CA HIS A 132 -8.29 19.27 4.38
C HIS A 132 -7.06 20.15 4.14
N ARG A 133 -7.03 20.94 3.05
CA ARG A 133 -5.89 21.84 2.78
C ARG A 133 -5.71 22.88 3.88
N ALA A 134 -6.81 23.46 4.36
CA ALA A 134 -6.77 24.44 5.45
C ALA A 134 -6.23 23.79 6.75
N THR A 135 -6.75 22.63 7.14
CA THR A 135 -6.26 21.87 8.30
C THR A 135 -4.78 21.53 8.16
N TYR A 136 -4.38 20.98 7.01
CA TYR A 136 -2.98 20.59 6.75
C TYR A 136 -2.03 21.79 6.80
N GLN A 137 -2.45 22.97 6.32
CA GLN A 137 -1.67 24.20 6.41
C GLN A 137 -1.55 24.74 7.84
N ALA A 138 -2.61 24.59 8.65
CA ALA A 138 -2.62 25.01 10.05
C ALA A 138 -1.74 24.14 10.95
N LEU A 139 -1.46 22.90 10.55
CA LEU A 139 -0.48 22.07 11.24
C LEU A 139 0.92 22.69 11.07
N GLY A 140 1.58 23.07 12.16
CA GLY A 140 2.93 23.62 12.14
C GLY A 140 4.04 22.55 12.11
N ASP A 141 3.72 21.34 12.55
CA ASP A 141 4.67 20.26 12.78
C ASP A 141 4.62 19.20 11.66
N SER A 142 5.79 18.75 11.20
CA SER A 142 5.90 17.77 10.10
C SER A 142 5.38 16.39 10.48
N GLU A 143 5.53 16.01 11.75
CA GLU A 143 5.05 14.73 12.25
C GLU A 143 3.51 14.70 12.30
N LYS A 144 2.89 15.74 12.87
CA LYS A 144 1.42 15.91 12.83
C LYS A 144 0.87 15.95 11.39
N LYS A 145 1.59 16.58 10.45
CA LYS A 145 1.20 16.56 9.03
C LYS A 145 1.20 15.16 8.44
N LEU A 146 2.24 14.36 8.73
CA LEU A 146 2.33 12.98 8.30
C LEU A 146 1.16 12.17 8.87
N GLN A 147 0.94 12.26 10.19
CA GLN A 147 -0.13 11.53 10.88
C GLN A 147 -1.51 11.88 10.32
N PHE A 148 -1.81 13.17 10.18
CA PHE A 148 -3.07 13.63 9.61
C PHE A 148 -3.28 13.17 8.18
N TYR A 149 -2.23 13.25 7.34
CA TYR A 149 -2.29 12.75 5.97
C TYR A 149 -2.55 11.24 5.94
N SER A 150 -1.81 10.45 6.73
CA SER A 150 -1.96 9.00 6.79
C SER A 150 -3.36 8.60 7.25
N ALA A 151 -3.84 9.18 8.35
CA ALA A 151 -5.15 8.93 8.91
C ALA A 151 -6.27 9.28 7.92
N ARG A 152 -6.15 10.41 7.18
CA ARG A 152 -7.12 10.76 6.14
C ARG A 152 -7.16 9.74 5.00
N GLN A 153 -5.99 9.31 4.50
CA GLN A 153 -5.94 8.31 3.44
C GLN A 153 -6.63 7.02 3.87
N ILE A 154 -6.43 6.58 5.11
CA ILE A 154 -7.06 5.38 5.66
C ILE A 154 -8.57 5.58 5.83
N ALA A 155 -9.00 6.69 6.44
CA ALA A 155 -10.41 7.01 6.65
C ALA A 155 -11.22 6.98 5.34
N CYS A 156 -10.74 7.69 4.30
CA CYS A 156 -11.39 7.69 3.00
C CYS A 156 -11.45 6.29 2.37
N ARG A 157 -10.44 5.45 2.60
CA ARG A 157 -10.40 4.09 2.07
C ARG A 157 -11.36 3.16 2.79
N VAL A 158 -11.45 3.24 4.11
CA VAL A 158 -12.41 2.45 4.89
C VAL A 158 -13.82 2.81 4.46
N LEU A 159 -14.16 4.10 4.45
CA LEU A 159 -15.48 4.57 4.03
C LEU A 159 -15.83 4.17 2.60
N GLY A 160 -14.89 4.30 1.66
CA GLY A 160 -15.11 3.92 0.26
C GLY A 160 -15.12 2.41 -0.01
N SER A 161 -14.77 1.57 0.97
CA SER A 161 -14.68 0.11 0.83
C SER A 161 -15.72 -0.65 1.65
N ARG A 162 -16.31 -0.01 2.66
CA ARG A 162 -17.29 -0.60 3.59
C ARG A 162 -18.50 -1.14 2.81
N GLY A 163 -18.92 -2.36 3.13
CA GLY A 163 -20.02 -3.07 2.46
C GLY A 163 -19.72 -3.61 1.05
N TYR A 164 -18.58 -3.26 0.45
CA TYR A 164 -18.24 -3.67 -0.93
C TYR A 164 -17.06 -4.63 -1.00
N LEU A 165 -15.97 -4.33 -0.30
CA LEU A 165 -14.75 -5.16 -0.34
C LEU A 165 -14.78 -6.24 0.76
N CYS A 166 -14.32 -7.43 0.41
CA CYS A 166 -13.99 -8.47 1.37
C CYS A 166 -12.89 -7.97 2.32
N GLN A 167 -13.11 -8.12 3.63
CA GLN A 167 -12.19 -7.62 4.64
C GLN A 167 -10.83 -8.35 4.66
N LYS A 168 -10.79 -9.60 4.19
CA LYS A 168 -9.56 -10.40 4.07
C LYS A 168 -8.78 -10.11 2.79
N CYS A 169 -9.41 -10.27 1.62
CA CYS A 169 -8.71 -10.16 0.33
C CYS A 169 -8.80 -8.78 -0.33
N TRP A 170 -9.60 -7.86 0.21
CA TRP A 170 -9.83 -6.51 -0.33
C TRP A 170 -10.31 -6.50 -1.79
N LEU A 171 -10.90 -7.60 -2.26
CA LEU A 171 -11.59 -7.67 -3.55
C LEU A 171 -13.10 -7.61 -3.31
N PRO A 172 -13.88 -7.18 -4.30
CA PRO A 172 -15.33 -7.15 -4.19
C PRO A 172 -15.92 -8.49 -3.76
N VAL A 173 -16.78 -8.46 -2.75
CA VAL A 173 -17.27 -9.67 -2.06
C VAL A 173 -17.98 -10.61 -3.03
N GLU A 174 -18.89 -10.06 -3.85
CA GLU A 174 -19.80 -10.86 -4.67
C GLU A 174 -19.10 -11.44 -5.91
N GLU A 175 -18.22 -10.68 -6.57
CA GLU A 175 -17.78 -11.05 -7.92
C GLU A 175 -16.32 -11.51 -8.02
N ASP A 176 -15.46 -11.16 -7.05
CA ASP A 176 -14.01 -11.33 -7.16
C ASP A 176 -13.33 -11.89 -5.91
N CYS A 177 -14.08 -12.13 -4.84
CA CYS A 177 -13.51 -12.64 -3.60
C CYS A 177 -12.71 -13.93 -3.86
N MET A 178 -11.46 -13.94 -3.43
CA MET A 178 -10.54 -15.05 -3.69
C MET A 178 -10.25 -15.92 -2.47
N CYS A 179 -10.83 -15.59 -1.31
CA CYS A 179 -10.41 -16.17 -0.03
C CYS A 179 -10.53 -17.69 0.04
N SER A 180 -11.55 -18.29 -0.59
CA SER A 180 -11.77 -19.74 -0.61
C SER A 180 -10.69 -20.51 -1.39
N ARG A 181 -9.90 -19.84 -2.22
CA ARG A 181 -8.82 -20.43 -3.02
C ARG A 181 -7.44 -20.26 -2.39
N ILE A 182 -7.33 -19.53 -1.29
CA ILE A 182 -6.05 -19.31 -0.60
C ILE A 182 -5.83 -20.45 0.39
N ASN A 183 -4.70 -21.14 0.24
CA ASN A 183 -4.27 -22.12 1.23
C ASN A 183 -3.63 -21.38 2.40
N SER A 184 -4.26 -21.45 3.57
CA SER A 184 -3.66 -20.94 4.81
C SER A 184 -2.73 -22.00 5.42
N CYS A 185 -1.63 -21.57 6.00
CA CYS A 185 -0.72 -22.41 6.78
C CYS A 185 -0.15 -21.62 7.95
N SER A 186 0.42 -22.29 8.95
CA SER A 186 1.11 -21.58 10.05
C SER A 186 2.52 -21.21 9.61
N LEU A 187 2.91 -19.96 9.83
CA LEU A 187 4.32 -19.56 9.74
C LEU A 187 5.10 -20.21 10.89
N TRP A 188 6.36 -20.58 10.68
CA TRP A 188 7.21 -21.06 11.76
C TRP A 188 7.22 -20.03 12.92
N PRO A 189 6.93 -20.42 14.18
CA PRO A 189 6.79 -19.48 15.30
C PRO A 189 8.03 -18.61 15.59
N GLY A 190 9.21 -19.05 15.14
CA GLY A 190 10.45 -18.28 15.22
C GLY A 190 10.55 -17.12 14.24
N ILE A 191 9.53 -16.87 13.39
CA ILE A 191 9.49 -15.76 12.44
C ILE A 191 8.20 -14.95 12.63
N LYS A 192 8.35 -13.63 12.63
CA LYS A 192 7.23 -12.68 12.60
C LYS A 192 7.43 -11.64 11.51
N PHE A 193 6.42 -11.49 10.65
CA PHE A 193 6.40 -10.46 9.62
C PHE A 193 5.72 -9.18 10.11
N TRP A 194 6.35 -8.04 9.84
CA TRP A 194 5.79 -6.71 10.04
C TRP A 194 5.63 -6.03 8.68
N LEU A 195 4.39 -5.94 8.23
CA LEU A 195 4.03 -5.25 6.99
C LEU A 195 3.93 -3.77 7.28
N TYR A 196 5.03 -3.06 7.09
CA TYR A 196 5.09 -1.62 7.26
C TYR A 196 4.55 -0.94 6.00
N MET A 197 3.24 -0.70 6.01
CA MET A 197 2.45 -0.38 4.82
C MET A 197 2.21 1.11 4.66
N HIS A 198 2.41 1.61 3.45
CA HIS A 198 2.06 2.98 3.10
C HIS A 198 0.53 3.16 3.08
N PRO A 199 -0.03 4.24 3.64
CA PRO A 199 -1.50 4.41 3.76
C PRO A 199 -2.24 4.48 2.41
N LYS A 200 -1.55 4.86 1.32
CA LYS A 200 -2.12 4.78 -0.04
C LYS A 200 -2.25 3.36 -0.59
N ASP A 201 -1.59 2.37 0.00
CA ASP A 201 -1.64 0.98 -0.43
C ASP A 201 -2.54 0.10 0.45
N PHE A 202 -2.99 0.62 1.60
CA PHE A 202 -4.07 0.04 2.41
C PHE A 202 -5.35 -0.12 1.58
N LEU A 203 -6.08 -1.23 1.75
CA LEU A 203 -7.28 -1.61 0.99
C LEU A 203 -7.13 -1.57 -0.54
N ARG A 204 -5.90 -1.62 -1.05
CA ARG A 204 -5.65 -1.64 -2.49
C ARG A 204 -5.80 -3.07 -3.02
N GLN A 205 -6.67 -3.25 -4.00
CA GLN A 205 -7.01 -4.58 -4.57
C GLN A 205 -5.78 -5.38 -5.04
N ASN A 206 -4.74 -4.73 -5.54
CA ASN A 206 -3.53 -5.38 -6.04
C ASN A 206 -2.32 -5.29 -5.08
N ASN A 207 -2.54 -4.89 -3.83
CA ASN A 207 -1.52 -5.00 -2.78
C ASN A 207 -1.20 -6.48 -2.54
N THR A 208 0.07 -6.86 -2.51
CA THR A 208 0.49 -8.24 -2.27
C THR A 208 0.91 -8.50 -0.83
N GLY A 209 1.25 -7.46 -0.05
CA GLY A 209 1.55 -7.60 1.38
C GLY A 209 0.41 -8.28 2.14
N LYS A 210 -0.85 -7.96 1.80
CA LYS A 210 -2.02 -8.60 2.41
C LYS A 210 -2.06 -10.13 2.33
N LEU A 211 -1.39 -10.72 1.34
CA LEU A 211 -1.33 -12.16 1.20
C LEU A 211 -0.66 -12.83 2.40
N LEU A 212 0.28 -12.15 3.06
CA LEU A 212 1.01 -12.74 4.19
C LEU A 212 0.09 -13.05 5.36
N TRP A 213 -0.80 -12.14 5.77
CA TRP A 213 -1.76 -12.45 6.84
C TRP A 213 -2.94 -13.30 6.35
N GLN A 214 -3.23 -13.34 5.05
CA GLN A 214 -4.21 -14.27 4.50
C GLN A 214 -3.70 -15.72 4.53
N VAL A 215 -2.40 -15.92 4.31
CA VAL A 215 -1.75 -17.24 4.35
C VAL A 215 -1.41 -17.63 5.78
N PHE A 216 -0.72 -16.76 6.52
CA PHE A 216 -0.13 -17.07 7.83
C PHE A 216 -0.98 -16.65 9.06
N GLY A 217 -2.01 -15.83 8.86
CA GLY A 217 -2.76 -15.22 9.95
C GLY A 217 -2.17 -13.89 10.42
N VAL A 218 -3.00 -13.10 11.12
CA VAL A 218 -2.66 -11.73 11.58
C VAL A 218 -1.61 -11.71 12.69
N ASP A 219 -1.49 -12.79 13.46
CA ASP A 219 -0.52 -12.89 14.55
C ASP A 219 0.91 -13.10 14.02
N ALA A 220 1.03 -13.85 12.91
CA ALA A 220 2.30 -14.10 12.23
C ALA A 220 2.71 -12.96 11.29
N ALA A 221 1.74 -12.28 10.66
CA ALA A 221 1.97 -11.16 9.75
C ALA A 221 1.17 -9.92 10.16
N ASN A 222 1.82 -9.02 10.91
CA ASN A 222 1.17 -7.87 11.53
C ASN A 222 1.21 -6.64 10.60
N LEU A 223 0.07 -5.99 10.44
CA LEU A 223 -0.06 -4.75 9.67
C LEU A 223 0.33 -3.53 10.52
N CYS A 224 1.38 -2.82 10.11
CA CYS A 224 1.77 -1.53 10.67
C CYS A 224 1.59 -0.42 9.62
N LEU A 225 0.68 0.52 9.83
CA LEU A 225 0.40 1.59 8.87
C LEU A 225 1.33 2.78 9.10
N PHE A 226 2.08 3.17 8.07
CA PHE A 226 3.04 4.27 8.09
C PHE A 226 2.38 5.61 8.47
N GLY A 227 2.89 6.25 9.51
CA GLY A 227 2.35 7.50 10.06
C GLY A 227 1.11 7.31 10.93
N ILE A 228 0.78 6.08 11.36
CA ILE A 228 -0.23 5.84 12.40
C ILE A 228 0.49 5.51 13.71
N PRO A 229 0.49 6.44 14.70
CA PRO A 229 1.27 6.29 15.93
C PRO A 229 0.94 5.00 16.68
N GLU A 230 -0.34 4.65 16.79
CA GLU A 230 -0.78 3.46 17.54
C GLU A 230 -0.22 2.16 16.93
N HIS A 231 -0.09 2.09 15.60
CA HIS A 231 0.49 0.93 14.92
C HIS A 231 2.01 0.87 15.09
N GLU A 232 2.66 2.01 14.89
CA GLU A 232 4.11 2.12 15.00
C GLU A 232 4.57 1.84 16.44
N GLU A 233 3.82 2.31 17.44
CA GLU A 233 4.08 2.03 18.85
C GLU A 233 4.01 0.53 19.15
N ILE A 234 2.95 -0.17 18.71
CA ILE A 234 2.83 -1.63 18.89
C ILE A 234 4.04 -2.35 18.27
N MET A 235 4.40 -1.98 17.04
CA MET A 235 5.54 -2.58 16.33
C MET A 235 6.87 -2.33 17.07
N TRP A 236 7.15 -1.08 17.46
CA TRP A 236 8.39 -0.73 18.15
C TRP A 236 8.46 -1.27 19.57
N ASN A 237 7.34 -1.42 20.27
CA ASN A 237 7.31 -2.08 21.58
C ASN A 237 7.68 -3.56 21.45
N ALA A 238 7.21 -4.25 20.41
CA ALA A 238 7.64 -5.62 20.13
C ALA A 238 9.16 -5.68 19.83
N PHE A 239 9.70 -4.73 19.07
CA PHE A 239 11.14 -4.66 18.77
C PHE A 239 12.01 -4.37 20.01
N LYS A 240 11.54 -3.54 20.93
CA LYS A 240 12.22 -3.28 22.20
C LYS A 240 12.29 -4.55 23.07
N LEU A 241 11.22 -5.35 23.08
CA LEU A 241 11.14 -6.57 23.87
C LEU A 241 12.08 -7.67 23.35
N THR A 242 12.08 -7.93 22.04
CA THR A 242 12.95 -8.97 21.43
C THR A 242 14.42 -8.56 21.34
N GLY A 243 14.68 -7.24 21.28
CA GLY A 243 16.02 -6.68 21.15
C GLY A 243 16.51 -6.54 19.71
N LYS A 244 17.43 -5.60 19.50
CA LYS A 244 17.92 -5.17 18.18
C LYS A 244 18.42 -6.31 17.30
N SER A 245 19.15 -7.27 17.86
CA SER A 245 19.80 -8.37 17.12
C SER A 245 18.81 -9.32 16.42
N LYS A 246 17.52 -9.23 16.75
CA LYS A 246 16.44 -10.05 16.18
C LYS A 246 15.58 -9.29 15.17
N VAL A 247 15.85 -8.01 14.92
CA VAL A 247 15.03 -7.16 14.03
C VAL A 247 15.77 -6.86 12.73
N TRP A 248 15.14 -7.20 11.61
CA TRP A 248 15.74 -7.10 10.28
C TRP A 248 14.79 -6.43 9.29
N CYS A 249 15.26 -5.41 8.57
CA CYS A 249 14.50 -4.78 7.51
C CYS A 249 14.83 -5.39 6.15
N LEU A 250 13.83 -5.86 5.41
CA LEU A 250 13.99 -6.28 4.02
C LEU A 250 13.97 -5.04 3.13
N TYR A 251 15.16 -4.52 2.84
CA TYR A 251 15.31 -3.33 2.01
C TYR A 251 16.67 -3.33 1.31
N PRO A 252 16.73 -3.07 -0.01
CA PRO A 252 17.98 -2.98 -0.75
C PRO A 252 18.70 -1.67 -0.38
N ASN A 253 19.42 -1.67 0.74
CA ASN A 253 20.15 -0.49 1.19
C ASN A 253 21.55 -0.44 0.57
N LYS A 254 21.77 0.47 -0.39
CA LYS A 254 23.08 0.63 -1.04
C LYS A 254 24.15 1.30 -0.15
N SER A 255 23.79 1.86 1.00
CA SER A 255 24.69 2.71 1.80
C SER A 255 25.27 2.06 3.06
N SER A 256 24.98 0.79 3.32
CA SER A 256 25.58 0.00 4.41
C SER A 256 26.08 -1.34 3.87
N VAL A 257 26.96 -2.04 4.60
CA VAL A 257 27.38 -3.42 4.27
C VAL A 257 26.12 -4.27 4.09
N LEU A 258 25.81 -4.60 2.85
CA LEU A 258 24.65 -5.41 2.48
C LEU A 258 24.86 -6.81 3.05
N LYS A 259 24.12 -7.15 4.10
CA LYS A 259 24.09 -8.53 4.59
C LYS A 259 23.12 -9.32 3.71
N SER A 260 23.66 -10.30 2.98
CA SER A 260 22.83 -11.39 2.44
C SER A 260 22.26 -12.19 3.61
N VAL A 261 21.23 -13.02 3.37
CA VAL A 261 20.72 -13.93 4.41
C VAL A 261 21.83 -14.84 4.93
N GLN A 262 22.71 -15.33 4.05
CA GLN A 262 23.91 -16.09 4.43
C GLN A 262 24.85 -15.30 5.35
N HIS A 263 25.10 -14.01 5.09
CA HIS A 263 25.95 -13.22 5.97
C HIS A 263 25.24 -12.87 7.29
N ALA A 264 23.92 -12.71 7.27
CA ALA A 264 23.15 -12.35 8.46
C ALA A 264 23.00 -13.53 9.44
N PHE A 265 22.89 -14.75 8.92
CA PHE A 265 22.54 -15.92 9.72
C PHE A 265 23.41 -17.16 9.47
N GLY A 266 24.30 -17.15 8.47
CA GLY A 266 25.04 -18.33 8.04
C GLY A 266 26.37 -18.58 8.77
N GLU A 267 26.86 -17.61 9.54
CA GLU A 267 27.91 -17.90 10.53
C GLU A 267 27.22 -18.66 11.68
N GLU A 268 27.67 -19.90 11.92
CA GLU A 268 27.25 -20.69 13.07
C GLU A 268 27.24 -19.80 14.32
N MET A 269 26.18 -19.89 15.13
CA MET A 269 26.25 -19.48 16.53
C MET A 269 27.23 -20.42 17.27
N VAL A 270 28.54 -20.39 16.92
CA VAL A 270 29.62 -20.99 17.71
C VAL A 270 29.94 -20.00 18.81
N THR A 271 29.10 -19.97 19.83
CA THR A 271 29.56 -19.68 21.19
C THR A 271 28.60 -20.37 22.15
N ASN A 272 29.04 -21.54 22.60
CA ASN A 272 28.75 -22.17 23.88
C ASN A 272 27.66 -21.48 24.72
N TYR A 273 26.39 -21.83 24.50
CA TYR A 273 25.48 -21.92 25.63
C TYR A 273 25.71 -23.28 26.26
N GLU A 274 26.64 -23.33 27.23
CA GLU A 274 26.52 -24.32 28.28
C GLU A 274 25.09 -24.21 28.81
N VAL A 275 24.31 -25.28 28.61
CA VAL A 275 22.97 -25.43 29.15
C VAL A 275 23.10 -25.51 30.67
N THR A 276 23.23 -24.36 31.31
CA THR A 276 22.79 -24.21 32.69
C THR A 276 21.28 -24.04 32.62
N ALA A 277 20.60 -25.10 33.04
CA ALA A 277 19.15 -25.12 33.21
C ALA A 277 18.77 -24.13 34.32
N ALA A 278 18.70 -22.84 33.99
CA ALA A 278 18.06 -21.83 34.80
C ALA A 278 16.69 -21.55 34.19
N LYS A 279 15.65 -22.13 34.80
CA LYS A 279 14.30 -21.60 34.73
C LYS A 279 14.35 -20.15 35.23
N ASP A 280 14.08 -19.20 34.35
CA ASP A 280 13.18 -18.06 34.56
C ASP A 280 13.41 -16.98 33.46
N SER A 281 12.30 -16.55 32.85
CA SER A 281 12.15 -15.72 31.64
C SER A 281 12.41 -16.44 30.30
N GLU A 282 11.32 -16.72 29.59
CA GLU A 282 11.29 -17.19 28.20
C GLU A 282 11.89 -16.10 27.31
N VAL A 283 13.20 -16.17 27.04
CA VAL A 283 13.87 -15.23 26.12
C VAL A 283 13.23 -15.42 24.75
N ASP A 284 12.46 -14.42 24.31
CA ASP A 284 11.82 -14.43 23.00
C ASP A 284 12.88 -14.58 21.91
N THR A 285 12.88 -15.74 21.23
CA THR A 285 13.84 -16.06 20.17
C THR A 285 13.34 -15.69 18.77
N THR A 286 12.11 -15.15 18.67
CA THR A 286 11.46 -14.84 17.40
C THR A 286 12.23 -13.77 16.63
N LEU A 287 12.43 -14.03 15.34
CA LEU A 287 13.02 -13.09 14.38
C LEU A 287 11.92 -12.19 13.81
N HIS A 288 12.13 -10.88 13.90
CA HIS A 288 11.20 -9.87 13.39
C HIS A 288 11.70 -9.34 12.05
N PHE A 289 10.93 -9.59 10.99
CA PHE A 289 11.24 -9.11 9.64
C PHE A 289 10.29 -7.99 9.23
N ILE A 290 10.84 -6.81 8.94
CA ILE A 290 10.09 -5.64 8.48
C ILE A 290 10.10 -5.63 6.96
N LEU A 291 8.90 -5.72 6.37
CA LEU A 291 8.68 -5.59 4.94
C LEU A 291 8.05 -4.23 4.65
N ILE A 292 8.76 -3.39 3.90
CA ILE A 292 8.26 -2.07 3.48
C ILE A 292 7.27 -2.27 2.34
N ASP A 293 5.98 -2.15 2.65
CA ASP A 293 4.87 -2.36 1.73
C ASP A 293 4.37 -1.04 1.17
N GLY A 294 4.95 -0.62 0.05
CA GLY A 294 4.58 0.60 -0.64
C GLY A 294 5.19 0.68 -2.02
N THR A 295 4.98 1.80 -2.71
CA THR A 295 5.71 2.04 -3.96
C THR A 295 7.19 2.32 -3.67
N TRP A 296 8.06 1.95 -4.61
CA TRP A 296 9.50 2.29 -4.58
C TRP A 296 9.79 3.79 -4.38
N SER A 297 8.88 4.67 -4.83
CA SER A 297 9.01 6.11 -4.60
C SER A 297 8.77 6.51 -3.14
N ASN A 298 7.92 5.77 -2.42
CA ASN A 298 7.55 6.08 -1.03
C ASN A 298 8.45 5.33 -0.04
N SER A 299 8.98 4.18 -0.43
CA SER A 299 9.76 3.28 0.42
C SER A 299 10.98 3.95 1.04
N ALA A 300 11.63 4.90 0.35
CA ALA A 300 12.77 5.62 0.89
C ALA A 300 12.40 6.50 2.11
N ALA A 301 11.22 7.15 2.10
CA ALA A 301 10.76 7.94 3.24
C ALA A 301 10.34 7.04 4.41
N MET A 302 9.68 5.93 4.11
CA MET A 302 9.30 4.92 5.10
C MET A 302 10.54 4.32 5.77
N PHE A 303 11.54 3.94 4.98
CA PHE A 303 12.81 3.40 5.47
C PHE A 303 13.58 4.41 6.33
N ARG A 304 13.67 5.68 5.90
CA ARG A 304 14.30 6.73 6.71
C ARG A 304 13.64 6.86 8.08
N ARG A 305 12.31 6.87 8.15
CA ARG A 305 11.59 6.89 9.43
C ARG A 305 11.95 5.70 10.32
N LEU A 306 12.06 4.49 9.76
CA LEU A 306 12.50 3.32 10.52
C LEU A 306 13.93 3.48 11.05
N GLN A 307 14.83 4.06 10.26
CA GLN A 307 16.21 4.35 10.66
C GLN A 307 16.26 5.42 11.77
N ASP A 308 15.55 6.53 11.60
CA ASP A 308 15.48 7.60 12.60
C ASP A 308 14.95 7.08 13.94
N GLN A 309 13.91 6.24 13.88
CA GLN A 309 13.35 5.62 15.07
C GLN A 309 14.28 4.55 15.68
N ALA A 310 14.99 3.77 14.87
CA ALA A 310 16.01 2.83 15.36
C ALA A 310 17.12 3.56 16.13
N LYS A 311 17.62 4.68 15.60
CA LYS A 311 18.61 5.53 16.27
C LYS A 311 18.09 6.09 17.58
N SER A 312 16.82 6.50 17.63
CA SER A 312 16.19 6.98 18.86
C SER A 312 16.03 5.88 19.91
N VAL A 313 15.77 4.63 19.51
CA VAL A 313 15.46 3.52 20.44
C VAL A 313 16.71 2.76 20.87
N TRP A 314 17.68 2.59 19.97
CA TRP A 314 18.89 1.79 20.19
C TRP A 314 20.19 2.61 20.18
N GLY A 315 20.08 3.95 20.13
CA GLY A 315 21.20 4.90 20.22
C GLY A 315 22.06 4.94 18.96
N ASP A 316 21.86 5.92 18.08
CA ASP A 316 22.63 6.26 16.86
C ASP A 316 23.07 5.13 15.90
N GLU A 317 22.74 3.89 16.19
CA GLU A 317 23.05 2.74 15.37
C GLU A 317 21.92 2.49 14.36
N ASP A 318 22.31 2.20 13.12
CA ASP A 318 21.35 1.92 12.05
C ASP A 318 20.62 0.57 12.27
N LEU A 319 19.38 0.50 11.77
CA LEU A 319 18.58 -0.71 11.67
C LEU A 319 19.24 -1.66 10.64
N ALA A 320 19.43 -2.92 11.03
CA ALA A 320 20.03 -3.93 10.17
C ALA A 320 19.12 -4.25 8.97
N CYS A 321 19.72 -4.31 7.77
CA CYS A 321 19.00 -4.61 6.55
C CYS A 321 19.50 -5.90 5.90
N ILE A 322 18.55 -6.64 5.33
CA ILE A 322 18.82 -7.77 4.45
C ILE A 322 18.45 -7.34 3.03
N SER A 323 19.37 -7.59 2.11
CA SER A 323 19.06 -7.52 0.68
C SER A 323 18.98 -8.93 0.13
N LEU A 324 17.84 -9.22 -0.47
CA LEU A 324 17.59 -10.46 -1.17
C LEU A 324 18.13 -10.36 -2.60
N ASN A 325 18.38 -11.50 -3.21
CA ASN A 325 18.56 -11.61 -4.65
C ASN A 325 17.29 -12.21 -5.27
N PRO A 326 16.18 -11.45 -5.34
CA PRO A 326 14.93 -11.98 -5.84
C PRO A 326 15.12 -12.35 -7.32
N GLY A 327 14.97 -13.63 -7.63
CA GLY A 327 14.85 -14.10 -9.01
C GLY A 327 13.58 -13.57 -9.68
N ALA A 328 13.24 -14.13 -10.84
CA ALA A 328 12.02 -13.77 -11.57
C ALA A 328 10.75 -14.16 -10.79
N SER A 329 10.18 -13.23 -10.01
CA SER A 329 8.89 -13.45 -9.33
C SER A 329 7.72 -13.59 -10.32
N ALA A 330 6.74 -14.46 -10.01
CA ALA A 330 5.46 -14.58 -10.71
C ALA A 330 4.75 -13.23 -10.93
N MET A 331 5.01 -12.24 -10.07
CA MET A 331 4.46 -10.88 -10.15
C MET A 331 5.00 -10.02 -11.30
N HIS A 332 6.13 -10.39 -11.94
CA HIS A 332 6.54 -9.79 -13.21
C HIS A 332 5.42 -9.91 -14.27
N LYS A 333 4.52 -10.89 -14.12
CA LYS A 333 3.34 -11.08 -14.98
C LYS A 333 2.19 -10.11 -14.64
N LEU A 334 2.05 -9.67 -13.39
CA LEU A 334 0.97 -8.76 -12.95
C LEU A 334 1.27 -7.28 -13.22
N ARG A 335 2.53 -6.88 -13.10
CA ARG A 335 3.00 -5.51 -13.37
C ARG A 335 4.45 -5.55 -13.83
N PRO A 336 4.81 -4.87 -14.95
CA PRO A 336 6.21 -4.62 -15.28
C PRO A 336 6.83 -3.89 -14.09
N GLN A 337 7.78 -4.55 -13.44
CA GLN A 337 8.57 -3.90 -12.43
C GLN A 337 9.58 -2.99 -13.15
N PRO A 338 9.96 -1.85 -12.55
CA PRO A 338 10.91 -0.93 -13.18
C PRO A 338 12.25 -1.58 -13.47
N SER A 339 12.58 -2.67 -12.77
CA SER A 339 13.83 -3.41 -12.86
C SER A 339 13.70 -4.76 -12.14
N TRP A 340 14.61 -5.71 -12.42
CA TRP A 340 14.58 -7.07 -11.87
C TRP A 340 14.84 -7.14 -10.36
N ASP A 341 15.56 -6.16 -9.81
CA ASP A 341 15.83 -5.98 -8.37
C ASP A 341 14.60 -5.45 -7.60
N ARG A 342 13.50 -5.14 -8.29
CA ARG A 342 12.31 -4.56 -7.70
C ARG A 342 11.18 -5.56 -7.56
N THR A 343 11.24 -6.36 -6.49
CA THR A 343 10.21 -7.35 -6.18
C THR A 343 9.00 -6.74 -5.44
N CYS A 344 7.88 -7.46 -5.40
CA CYS A 344 6.73 -7.07 -4.56
C CYS A 344 6.87 -7.63 -3.14
N THR A 345 6.07 -7.14 -2.21
CA THR A 345 6.13 -7.50 -0.79
C THR A 345 6.01 -9.01 -0.52
N ALA A 346 4.99 -9.67 -1.07
CA ALA A 346 4.86 -11.13 -0.93
C ALA A 346 6.04 -11.90 -1.54
N ALA A 347 6.58 -11.46 -2.68
CA ALA A 347 7.71 -12.11 -3.30
C ALA A 347 9.04 -11.84 -2.56
N ALA A 348 9.16 -10.72 -1.83
CA ALA A 348 10.25 -10.51 -0.89
C ALA A 348 10.16 -11.50 0.29
N ALA A 349 8.95 -11.73 0.83
CA ALA A 349 8.76 -12.74 1.88
C ALA A 349 9.13 -14.15 1.38
N VAL A 350 8.68 -14.53 0.18
CA VAL A 350 9.06 -15.81 -0.47
C VAL A 350 10.58 -15.93 -0.59
N GLY A 351 11.24 -14.91 -1.14
CA GLY A 351 12.70 -14.91 -1.29
C GLY A 351 13.43 -15.08 0.04
N LEU A 352 12.98 -14.41 1.10
CA LEU A 352 13.54 -14.57 2.44
C LEU A 352 13.35 -16.00 2.96
N LEU A 353 12.14 -16.57 2.88
CA LEU A 353 11.86 -17.91 3.38
C LEU A 353 12.72 -18.96 2.66
N LEU A 354 12.88 -18.84 1.34
CA LEU A 354 13.73 -19.71 0.54
C LEU A 354 15.21 -19.54 0.88
N GLU A 355 15.70 -18.31 1.02
CA GLU A 355 17.10 -18.08 1.41
C GLU A 355 17.40 -18.59 2.83
N LEU A 356 16.45 -18.45 3.78
CA LEU A 356 16.58 -19.00 5.12
C LEU A 356 16.60 -20.54 5.10
N GLN A 357 15.71 -21.17 4.33
CA GLN A 357 15.63 -22.64 4.20
C GLN A 357 16.96 -23.30 3.80
N LEU A 358 17.80 -22.58 3.04
CA LEU A 358 19.11 -23.09 2.60
C LEU A 358 20.15 -23.15 3.72
N LEU A 359 19.90 -22.48 4.85
CA LEU A 359 20.82 -22.49 5.98
C LEU A 359 20.62 -23.73 6.86
N PRO A 360 21.69 -24.37 7.37
CA PRO A 360 21.60 -25.60 8.14
C PRO A 360 20.60 -25.55 9.30
N GLN A 361 20.57 -24.45 10.04
CA GLN A 361 19.70 -24.26 11.22
C GLN A 361 18.20 -24.11 10.90
N PHE A 362 17.84 -23.78 9.65
CA PHE A 362 16.43 -23.65 9.23
C PHE A 362 15.98 -24.76 8.28
N SER A 363 16.91 -25.58 7.76
CA SER A 363 16.67 -26.60 6.74
C SER A 363 15.61 -27.65 7.09
N SER A 364 15.35 -27.90 8.38
CA SER A 364 14.35 -28.87 8.85
C SER A 364 12.96 -28.27 9.13
N ILE A 365 12.81 -26.95 9.01
CA ILE A 365 11.59 -26.23 9.41
C ILE A 365 10.49 -26.28 8.33
N GLY A 366 10.86 -26.47 7.07
CA GLY A 366 9.91 -26.46 5.94
C GLY A 366 9.48 -25.05 5.55
N LEU A 367 10.42 -24.10 5.55
CA LEU A 367 10.16 -22.71 5.12
C LEU A 367 9.90 -22.62 3.60
N ASP A 368 10.40 -23.58 2.81
CA ASP A 368 10.07 -23.76 1.39
C ASP A 368 8.57 -23.99 1.17
N THR A 369 7.95 -24.88 1.93
CA THR A 369 6.51 -25.17 1.85
C THR A 369 5.68 -23.93 2.23
N GLN A 370 6.16 -23.16 3.22
CA GLN A 370 5.54 -21.88 3.60
C GLN A 370 5.69 -20.82 2.50
N ALA A 371 6.82 -20.81 1.78
CA ALA A 371 7.05 -19.96 0.62
C ALA A 371 6.13 -20.33 -0.55
N GLU A 372 5.98 -21.62 -0.85
CA GLU A 372 5.08 -22.14 -1.89
C GLU A 372 3.61 -21.73 -1.64
N ALA A 373 3.16 -21.72 -0.38
CA ALA A 373 1.82 -21.25 -0.03
C ALA A 373 1.60 -19.77 -0.39
N VAL A 374 2.62 -18.92 -0.19
CA VAL A 374 2.57 -17.50 -0.57
C VAL A 374 2.63 -17.33 -2.10
N GLU A 375 3.42 -18.14 -2.81
CA GLU A 375 3.46 -18.13 -4.28
C GLU A 375 2.14 -18.58 -4.91
N HIS A 376 1.50 -19.59 -4.33
CA HIS A 376 0.16 -20.01 -4.71
C HIS A 376 -0.85 -18.87 -4.50
N ALA A 377 -0.83 -18.22 -3.33
CA ALA A 377 -1.67 -17.06 -3.04
C ALA A 377 -1.47 -15.89 -4.02
N LEU A 378 -0.22 -15.66 -4.45
CA LEU A 378 0.13 -14.69 -5.49
C LEU A 378 -0.50 -15.04 -6.85
N THR A 379 -0.47 -16.32 -7.22
CA THR A 379 -1.08 -16.82 -8.46
C THR A 379 -2.60 -16.64 -8.44
N VAL A 380 -3.24 -16.99 -7.33
CA VAL A 380 -4.69 -16.80 -7.12
C VAL A 380 -5.07 -15.32 -7.23
N LEU A 381 -4.28 -14.41 -6.64
CA LEU A 381 -4.51 -12.96 -6.76
C LEU A 381 -4.35 -12.46 -8.20
N LEU A 382 -3.32 -12.93 -8.91
CA LEU A 382 -3.12 -12.61 -10.33
C LEU A 382 -4.32 -13.03 -11.17
N GLU A 383 -4.81 -14.25 -10.96
CA GLU A 383 -5.97 -14.76 -11.67
C GLU A 383 -7.22 -13.93 -11.38
N ALA A 384 -7.54 -13.68 -10.10
CA ALA A 384 -8.69 -12.88 -9.69
C ALA A 384 -8.67 -11.47 -10.31
N LEU A 385 -7.53 -10.79 -10.26
CA LEU A 385 -7.37 -9.46 -10.86
C LEU A 385 -7.46 -9.50 -12.39
N THR A 386 -6.97 -10.55 -13.02
CA THR A 386 -7.03 -10.72 -14.48
C THR A 386 -8.47 -10.94 -14.93
N THR A 387 -9.20 -11.86 -14.29
CA THR A 387 -10.62 -12.12 -14.54
C THR A 387 -11.45 -10.85 -14.36
N ARG A 388 -11.23 -10.09 -13.28
CA ARG A 388 -11.87 -8.79 -13.06
C ARG A 388 -11.60 -7.82 -14.21
N ARG A 389 -10.35 -7.72 -14.68
CA ARG A 389 -10.00 -6.81 -15.79
C ARG A 389 -10.72 -7.19 -17.08
N VAL A 390 -10.78 -8.48 -17.41
CA VAL A 390 -11.51 -9.00 -18.58
C VAL A 390 -13.00 -8.66 -18.47
N ARG A 391 -13.62 -8.94 -17.31
CA ARG A 391 -15.05 -8.63 -17.07
C ARG A 391 -15.37 -7.14 -17.22
N MET A 392 -14.44 -6.27 -16.81
CA MET A 392 -14.56 -4.81 -16.97
C MET A 392 -14.23 -4.31 -18.39
N GLY A 393 -14.07 -5.20 -19.38
CA GLY A 393 -13.73 -4.85 -20.76
C GLY A 393 -12.34 -4.23 -20.92
N ARG A 394 -11.44 -4.42 -19.96
CA ARG A 394 -10.09 -3.86 -19.99
C ARG A 394 -9.11 -4.86 -20.58
N SER A 395 -8.28 -4.42 -21.52
CA SER A 395 -7.23 -5.25 -22.11
C SER A 395 -6.32 -5.87 -21.03
N ILE A 396 -6.08 -7.17 -21.17
CA ILE A 396 -5.06 -7.94 -20.47
C ILE A 396 -3.69 -7.81 -21.14
N THR A 397 -3.68 -7.55 -22.46
CA THR A 397 -2.48 -7.29 -23.24
C THR A 397 -2.08 -5.82 -23.05
N ARG A 398 -0.98 -5.58 -22.35
CA ARG A 398 -0.40 -4.23 -22.29
C ARG A 398 0.32 -3.93 -23.60
N LYS A 399 0.00 -2.80 -24.24
CA LYS A 399 0.82 -2.24 -25.32
C LYS A 399 2.25 -2.11 -24.78
N VAL A 400 3.20 -2.78 -25.43
CA VAL A 400 4.64 -2.60 -25.16
C VAL A 400 4.91 -1.10 -25.27
N ARG A 401 5.33 -0.46 -24.17
CA ARG A 401 5.91 0.89 -24.28
C ARG A 401 7.17 0.70 -25.12
N GLN A 402 7.17 1.19 -26.35
CA GLN A 402 8.39 1.33 -27.12
C GLN A 402 9.36 2.15 -26.25
N THR A 403 10.35 1.47 -25.69
CA THR A 403 11.54 2.12 -25.20
C THR A 403 12.21 2.72 -26.43
N ASN A 404 12.00 4.02 -26.64
CA ASN A 404 12.85 4.77 -27.55
C ASN A 404 14.25 4.74 -26.94
N ILE A 405 15.04 3.76 -27.37
CA ILE A 405 16.49 3.81 -27.26
C ILE A 405 16.90 4.87 -28.28
N ARG A 406 17.27 6.05 -27.77
CA ARG A 406 18.07 7.03 -28.49
C ARG A 406 19.12 7.58 -27.55
#